data_AF-A0A560W9R8-F1
#
_entry.id   AF-A0A560W9R8-F1
#
_cell.length_a   1.000
_cell.length_b   1.000
_cell.length_c   1.000
_cell.angle_alpha   90.00
_cell.angle_beta   90.00
_cell.angle_gamma   90.00
#
_symmetry.space_group_name_H-M   'P 1'
#
loop_
_entity.id
_entity.type
_entity.pdbx_description
1 polymer ?
#
loop_
_entity_poly.entity_id
_entity_poly.type
_entity_poly.pdbx_seq_one_letter_code
_entity_poly.pdbx_strand_id
1 'polypeptide(L)' 'MTTQIAVRLPDAVVEYLDRSVAEGVGPSRAALVTSALERDMRRAAALRDAAILRERGTADDLDGLVAWSSADPQDVD' A
#
# COMPACT_ATOMS: atom_id res chain seq x y z
N MET A 1 -16.33 -5.91 -12.14
CA MET A 1 -17.56 -6.14 -11.36
C MET A 1 -17.48 -5.26 -10.12
N THR A 2 -18.56 -4.58 -9.75
CA THR A 2 -18.66 -3.79 -8.52
C THR A 2 -19.80 -4.30 -7.66
N THR A 3 -19.68 -4.16 -6.35
CA THR A 3 -20.73 -4.52 -5.39
C THR A 3 -21.11 -3.27 -4.60
N GLN A 4 -22.41 -2.99 -4.51
CA GLN A 4 -22.91 -1.86 -3.74
C GLN A 4 -23.23 -2.31 -2.30
N ILE A 5 -22.82 -1.50 -1.33
CA ILE A 5 -23.07 -1.72 0.09
C ILE A 5 -23.66 -0.45 0.72
N ALA A 6 -24.44 -0.60 1.79
CA ALA A 6 -24.88 0.52 2.61
C ALA A 6 -23.94 0.66 3.82
N VAL A 7 -23.38 1.84 4.03
CA VAL A 7 -22.45 2.14 5.12
C VAL A 7 -22.96 3.33 5.91
N ARG A 8 -22.91 3.24 7.24
CA ARG A 8 -23.19 4.39 8.13
C ARG A 8 -21.89 5.15 8.33
N LEU A 9 -21.91 6.44 8.02
CA LEU A 9 -20.80 7.36 8.21
C LEU A 9 -21.28 8.54 9.04
N PRO A 10 -20.40 9.20 9.82
CA PRO A 10 -20.74 10.46 10.47
C PRO A 10 -21.15 11.52 9.45
N ASP A 11 -22.13 12.36 9.79
CA ASP A 11 -22.67 13.37 8.88
C ASP A 11 -21.58 14.29 8.31
N ALA A 12 -20.62 14.70 9.15
CA ALA A 12 -19.49 15.53 8.73
C ALA A 12 -18.63 14.88 7.63
N VAL A 13 -18.51 13.54 7.63
CA VAL A 13 -17.77 12.81 6.59
C VAL A 13 -18.56 12.80 5.29
N VAL A 14 -19.88 12.62 5.37
CA VAL A 14 -20.76 12.68 4.18
C VAL A 14 -20.75 14.09 3.59
N GLU A 15 -20.85 15.13 4.42
CA GLU A 15 -20.78 16.53 3.97
C GLU A 15 -19.45 16.84 3.27
N TYR A 16 -18.33 16.32 3.78
CA TYR A 16 -17.03 16.43 3.12
C TYR A 16 -17.02 15.76 1.75
N LEU A 17 -17.55 14.53 1.63
CA LEU A 17 -17.63 13.82 0.36
C LEU A 17 -18.49 14.57 -0.65
N ASP A 18 -19.60 15.13 -0.20
CA ASP A 18 -20.57 15.85 -1.05
C ASP A 18 -19.97 17.11 -1.63
N ARG A 19 -19.34 17.90 -0.77
CA ARG A 19 -18.59 19.08 -1.17
C ARG A 19 -17.44 18.73 -2.11
N SER A 20 -16.68 17.68 -1.82
CA SER A 20 -15.57 17.25 -2.68
C SER A 20 -16.04 16.89 -4.10
N VAL A 21 -17.21 16.25 -4.23
CA VAL A 21 -17.80 15.97 -5.54
C VAL A 21 -18.29 17.26 -6.21
N ALA A 22 -18.96 18.15 -5.48
CA ALA A 22 -19.44 19.42 -6.00
C ALA A 22 -18.31 20.33 -6.49
N GLU A 23 -17.15 20.30 -5.83
CA GLU A 23 -15.92 21.01 -6.20
C GLU A 23 -15.14 20.30 -7.33
N GLY A 24 -15.58 19.12 -7.77
CA GLY A 24 -14.95 18.38 -8.87
C GLY A 24 -13.67 17.63 -8.49
N VAL A 25 -13.38 17.45 -7.20
CA VAL A 25 -12.21 16.68 -6.72
C VAL A 25 -12.26 15.22 -7.20
N GLY A 26 -13.47 14.69 -7.38
CA GLY A 26 -13.68 13.38 -7.99
C GLY A 26 -15.07 13.27 -8.63
N PRO A 27 -15.26 12.31 -9.55
CA PRO A 27 -16.47 12.22 -10.36
C PRO A 27 -17.69 11.69 -9.58
N SER A 28 -17.50 11.10 -8.40
CA SER A 28 -18.57 10.62 -7.53
C SER A 28 -18.09 10.32 -6.11
N ARG A 29 -19.01 10.20 -5.15
CA ARG A 29 -18.69 9.77 -3.77
C ARG A 29 -18.00 8.41 -3.75
N ALA A 30 -18.48 7.47 -4.58
CA ALA A 30 -17.90 6.14 -4.68
C ALA A 30 -16.45 6.20 -5.18
N ALA A 31 -16.14 7.04 -6.18
CA ALA A 31 -14.77 7.20 -6.66
C ALA A 31 -13.83 7.75 -5.57
N LEU A 32 -14.29 8.74 -4.80
CA LEU A 32 -13.53 9.28 -3.68
C LEU A 32 -13.29 8.25 -2.57
N VAL A 33 -14.34 7.52 -2.18
CA VAL A 33 -14.25 6.46 -1.17
C VAL A 33 -13.32 5.34 -1.64
N THR A 34 -13.43 4.90 -2.89
CA THR A 34 -12.55 3.87 -3.47
C THR A 34 -11.10 4.33 -3.46
N SER A 35 -10.81 5.56 -3.90
CA SER A 35 -9.44 6.09 -3.89
C SER A 35 -8.84 6.16 -2.48
N ALA A 36 -9.64 6.59 -1.50
CA ALA A 36 -9.22 6.62 -0.10
C ALA A 36 -8.93 5.20 0.44
N LEU A 37 -9.81 4.23 0.14
CA LEU A 37 -9.63 2.84 0.54
C LEU A 37 -8.41 2.19 -0.14
N GLU A 38 -8.16 2.44 -1.42
CA GLU A 38 -6.99 1.92 -2.13
C GLU A 38 -5.67 2.43 -1.50
N ARG A 39 -5.66 3.69 -1.06
CA ARG A 39 -4.52 4.25 -0.33
C ARG A 39 -4.33 3.56 1.02
N ASP A 40 -5.41 3.31 1.75
CA ASP A 40 -5.36 2.62 3.03
C ASP A 40 -4.93 1.15 2.89
N MET A 41 -5.45 0.44 1.88
CA MET A 41 -5.05 -0.93 1.54
C MET A 41 -3.55 -1.04 1.23
N ARG A 42 -3.02 -0.10 0.43
CA ARG A 42 -1.58 -0.04 0.15
C ARG A 42 -0.76 0.21 1.41
N ARG A 43 -1.21 1.12 2.27
CA ARG A 43 -0.57 1.38 3.56
C ARG A 43 -0.57 0.14 4.45
N ALA A 44 -1.70 -0.54 4.56
CA ALA A 44 -1.83 -1.75 5.37
C ALA A 44 -0.95 -2.89 4.85
N ALA A 45 -0.83 -3.06 3.54
CA ALA A 45 0.09 -4.03 2.93
C ALA A 45 1.55 -3.74 3.31
N ALA A 46 2.02 -2.51 3.09
CA ALA A 46 3.39 -2.13 3.42
C ALA A 46 3.70 -2.29 4.93
N LEU A 47 2.74 -2.01 5.81
CA LEU A 47 2.91 -2.22 7.25
C LEU A 47 3.03 -3.70 7.62
N ARG A 48 2.24 -4.57 6.97
CA ARG A 48 2.35 -6.02 7.14
C ARG A 48 3.70 -6.53 6.65
N ASP A 49 4.15 -6.09 5.49
CA ASP A 49 5.45 -6.50 4.93
C ASP A 49 6.60 -6.07 5.86
N ALA A 50 6.56 -4.83 6.35
CA ALA A 50 7.54 -4.34 7.33
C ALA A 50 7.50 -5.13 8.65
N ALA A 51 6.32 -5.61 9.08
CA ALA A 51 6.21 -6.47 10.26
C ALA A 51 6.86 -7.84 10.02
N ILE A 52 6.60 -8.47 8.87
CA ILE A 52 7.23 -9.73 8.46
C ILE A 52 8.75 -9.59 8.42
N LEU A 53 9.26 -8.51 7.82
CA LEU A 53 10.70 -8.23 7.77
C LEU A 53 11.32 -8.02 9.16
N ARG A 54 10.60 -7.34 10.07
CA ARG A 54 11.05 -7.18 11.46
C ARG A 54 11.08 -8.49 12.23
N GLU A 55 10.08 -9.34 12.05
CA GLU A 55 9.96 -10.63 12.75
C GLU A 55 10.96 -11.67 12.25
N ARG A 56 11.17 -11.74 10.94
CA ARG A 56 12.12 -12.70 10.33
C ARG A 56 13.57 -12.22 10.38
N GLY A 57 13.79 -10.91 10.54
CA GLY A 57 15.12 -10.31 10.39
C GLY A 57 15.66 -10.47 8.97
N THR A 58 16.87 -9.96 8.71
CA THR A 58 17.62 -10.21 7.46
C THR A 58 18.35 -11.56 7.49
N ALA A 59 17.95 -12.47 8.37
CA ALA A 59 18.79 -13.58 8.80
C ALA A 59 19.08 -14.59 7.66
N ASP A 60 20.37 -14.84 7.47
CA ASP A 60 21.06 -15.84 6.63
C ASP A 60 20.90 -15.83 5.11
N ASP A 61 19.80 -15.32 4.54
CA ASP A 61 19.54 -15.54 3.09
C ASP A 61 20.39 -14.63 2.17
N LEU A 62 20.98 -13.57 2.72
CA LEU A 62 21.83 -12.64 1.96
C LEU A 62 23.32 -12.94 2.10
N ASP A 63 23.74 -13.84 3.00
CA ASP A 63 25.15 -14.14 3.22
C ASP A 63 25.77 -14.84 1.99
N GLY A 64 24.99 -15.66 1.30
CA GLY A 64 25.41 -16.26 0.02
C GLY A 64 25.59 -15.22 -1.10
N LEU A 65 24.74 -14.19 -1.13
CA LEU A 65 24.84 -13.08 -2.09
C LEU A 65 26.02 -12.15 -1.77
N VAL A 66 26.28 -11.91 -0.48
CA VAL A 66 27.46 -11.18 -0.02
C VAL A 66 28.72 -11.97 -0.36
N ALA A 67 28.75 -13.27 -0.10
CA ALA A 67 29.88 -14.13 -0.44
C ALA A 67 30.17 -14.15 -1.96
N TRP A 68 29.13 -14.25 -2.80
CA TRP A 68 29.27 -14.19 -4.26
C TRP A 68 29.73 -12.81 -4.77
N SER A 69 29.18 -11.71 -4.24
CA SER A 69 29.57 -10.36 -4.68
C SER A 69 30.93 -9.90 -4.16
N SER A 70 31.40 -10.48 -3.06
CA SER A 70 32.76 -10.29 -2.53
C SER A 70 33.80 -11.12 -3.29
N ALA A 71 33.36 -12.17 -3.99
CA ALA A 71 34.20 -12.95 -4.90
C ALA A 71 34.34 -12.19 -6.22
N ASP A 72 35.35 -11.32 -6.30
CA ASP A 72 35.68 -10.51 -7.47
C ASP A 72 35.87 -11.39 -8.74
N PRO A 73 35.23 -11.09 -9.89
CA PRO A 73 35.37 -11.84 -11.15
C PRO A 73 36.73 -11.66 -11.87
N GLN A 74 37.84 -11.44 -11.18
CA GLN A 74 39.13 -11.16 -11.84
C GLN A 74 39.88 -12.40 -12.37
N ASP A 75 39.27 -13.59 -12.35
CA ASP A 75 39.80 -14.81 -12.98
C ASP A 75 38.87 -15.32 -14.11
N VAL A 76 38.55 -14.45 -15.06
CA VAL A 76 38.11 -14.88 -16.40
C VAL A 76 39.20 -14.54 -17.40
N ASP A 77 40.20 -15.42 -17.46
CA ASP A 77 41.21 -15.51 -18.53
C ASP A 77 40.59 -16.09 -19.82
#